data_AF-A0A370ALV2-F1
#
_entry.id   AF-A0A370ALV2-F1
#
_cell.length_a   1.000
_cell.length_b   1.000
_cell.length_c   1.000
_cell.angle_alpha   90.00
_cell.angle_beta   90.00
_cell.angle_gamma   90.00
#
_symmetry.space_group_name_H-M   'P 1'
#
loop_
_entity.id
_entity.type
_entity.pdbx_description
1 polymer ?
#
loop_
_entity_poly.entity_id
_entity_poly.type
_entity_poly.pdbx_seq_one_letter_code
_entity_poly.pdbx_strand_id
1 'polypeptide(L)' 'MVLTKKYLKEYQLSTRQEIPETIKKDLLLQLGKPFMDDDGHVREYSEQDIYEQVRKAVHKHIKEVNF' A
#
# COMPACT_ATOMS: atom_id res chain seq x y z
N MET A 1 -0.77 12.33 -1.45
CA MET A 1 0.06 11.56 -0.49
C MET A 1 0.80 10.42 -1.19
N VAL A 2 1.97 10.07 -0.67
CA VAL A 2 2.68 8.83 -1.01
C VAL A 2 2.70 7.87 0.18
N LEU A 3 2.73 6.57 -0.08
CA LEU A 3 2.85 5.57 0.96
C LEU A 3 4.23 5.65 1.63
N THR A 4 4.24 5.59 2.96
CA THR A 4 5.48 5.60 3.74
C THR A 4 5.60 4.35 4.61
N LYS A 5 6.83 4.03 5.01
CA LYS A 5 7.10 2.96 5.99
C LYS A 5 6.34 3.19 7.31
N LYS A 6 6.21 4.47 7.72
CA LYS A 6 5.47 4.86 8.92
C LYS A 6 3.99 4.48 8.79
N TYR A 7 3.37 4.81 7.67
CA TYR A 7 1.96 4.47 7.40
C TYR A 7 1.73 2.95 7.46
N LEU A 8 2.60 2.15 6.83
CA LEU A 8 2.50 0.69 6.89
C LEU A 8 2.60 0.17 8.34
N LYS A 9 3.48 0.75 9.16
CA LYS A 9 3.59 0.39 10.58
C LYS A 9 2.31 0.72 11.36
N GLU A 10 1.72 1.89 11.12
CA GLU A 10 0.45 2.31 11.74
C GLU A 10 -0.72 1.43 11.28
N TYR A 11 -0.75 1.05 10.00
CA TYR A 11 -1.72 0.11 9.46
C TYR A 11 -1.60 -1.27 10.14
N GLN A 12 -0.39 -1.80 10.31
CA GLN A 12 -0.17 -3.08 11.00
C GLN A 12 -0.65 -3.04 12.46
N LEU A 13 -0.37 -1.94 13.17
CA LEU A 13 -0.78 -1.78 14.57
C LEU A 13 -2.31 -1.68 14.72
N SER A 14 -2.97 -0.95 13.82
CA SER A 14 -4.43 -0.75 13.86
C SER A 14 -5.21 -2.01 13.44
N THR A 15 -4.74 -2.73 12.43
CA THR A 15 -5.42 -3.93 11.91
C THR A 15 -5.01 -5.22 12.61
N ARG A 16 -3.89 -5.21 13.36
CA ARG A 16 -3.24 -6.39 13.95
C ARG A 16 -2.90 -7.46 12.90
N GLN A 17 -2.73 -7.05 11.64
CA GLN A 17 -2.33 -7.93 10.55
C GLN A 17 -0.84 -7.77 10.31
N GLU A 18 -0.12 -8.89 10.25
CA GLU A 18 1.25 -8.89 9.78
C GLU A 18 1.26 -8.74 8.26
N ILE A 19 2.02 -7.75 7.77
CA ILE A 19 2.28 -7.60 6.35
C ILE A 19 3.66 -8.19 6.09
N PRO A 20 3.79 -9.17 5.18
CA PRO A 20 5.11 -9.70 4.81
C PRO A 20 6.01 -8.61 4.22
N GLU A 21 7.31 -8.73 4.45
CA GLU A 21 8.30 -7.78 3.92
C GLU A 21 8.28 -7.68 2.38
N THR A 22 7.95 -8.77 1.69
CA THR A 22 7.79 -8.77 0.22
C THR A 22 6.67 -7.84 -0.23
N ILE A 23 5.51 -7.93 0.40
CA ILE A 23 4.34 -7.09 0.12
C ILE A 23 4.60 -5.63 0.51
N LYS A 24 5.28 -5.37 1.64
CA LYS A 24 5.67 -3.99 2.02
C LYS A 24 6.56 -3.35 0.97
N LYS A 25 7.55 -4.08 0.45
CA LYS A 25 8.46 -3.58 -0.59
C LYS A 25 7.70 -3.27 -1.88
N ASP A 26 6.81 -4.16 -2.31
CA ASP A 26 6.00 -3.98 -3.51
C ASP A 26 5.08 -2.75 -3.39
N LEU A 27 4.37 -2.62 -2.28
CA LEU A 27 3.52 -1.47 -1.98
C LEU A 27 4.31 -0.15 -1.95
N LEU A 28 5.49 -0.12 -1.32
CA LEU A 28 6.34 1.08 -1.29
C LEU A 28 6.92 1.42 -2.67
N LEU A 29 7.17 0.42 -3.51
CA LEU A 29 7.66 0.65 -4.87
C LEU A 29 6.57 1.29 -5.75
N GLN A 30 5.33 0.81 -5.62
CA GLN A 30 4.18 1.27 -6.42
C GLN A 30 3.58 2.59 -5.90
N LEU A 31 3.49 2.76 -4.59
CA LEU A 31 2.75 3.86 -3.95
C LEU A 31 3.64 4.84 -3.21
N GLY A 32 4.93 4.54 -3.03
CA GLY A 32 5.89 5.41 -2.35
C GLY A 32 6.40 6.56 -3.22
N LYS A 33 5.85 6.73 -4.43
CA LYS A 33 6.20 7.80 -5.37
C LYS A 33 4.93 8.36 -6.02
N PRO A 34 4.91 9.66 -6.36
CA PRO A 34 3.88 10.22 -7.24
C PRO A 34 3.89 9.50 -8.60
N PHE A 35 2.75 9.48 -9.28
CA PHE A 35 2.62 8.93 -10.62
C PHE A 35 2.29 10.04 -11.63
N MET A 36 2.54 9.78 -12.91
CA MET A 36 2.17 10.70 -13.99
C MET A 36 0.82 10.23 -14.56
N ASP A 37 -0.14 11.13 -14.68
CA ASP A 37 -1.42 10.84 -15.34
C ASP A 37 -1.29 10.93 -16.88
N ASP A 38 -2.34 10.56 -17.59
CA ASP A 38 -2.37 10.51 -19.06
C ASP A 38 -2.21 11.90 -19.71
N ASP A 39 -2.47 12.97 -18.96
CA ASP A 39 -2.25 14.36 -19.36
C ASP A 39 -0.82 14.85 -19.05
N GLY A 40 0.02 13.99 -18.48
CA GLY A 40 1.41 14.32 -18.11
C GLY A 40 1.54 15.04 -16.76
N HIS A 41 0.48 15.14 -15.97
CA HIS A 41 0.54 15.76 -14.65
C HIS A 41 1.02 14.79 -13.58
N VAL A 42 1.88 15.28 -12.69
CA VAL A 42 2.28 14.54 -11.50
C VAL A 42 1.13 14.55 -10.50
N ARG A 43 0.59 13.37 -10.24
CA ARG A 43 -0.47 13.11 -9.27
C ARG A 43 0.07 12.35 -8.08
N GLU A 44 -0.54 12.60 -6.94
CA GLU A 44 -0.37 11.75 -5.77
C GLU A 44 -1.67 11.02 -5.47
N TYR A 45 -1.55 9.90 -4.76
CA TYR A 45 -2.71 9.17 -4.27
C TYR A 45 -3.40 9.94 -3.15
N SER A 46 -4.73 9.81 -3.05
CA SER A 46 -5.43 10.22 -1.84
C SER A 46 -5.09 9.26 -0.69
N GLU A 47 -5.31 9.69 0.55
CA GLU A 47 -5.15 8.81 1.71
C GLU A 47 -6.05 7.57 1.61
N GLN A 48 -7.29 7.75 1.11
CA GLN A 48 -8.24 6.67 0.91
C GLN A 48 -7.76 5.66 -0.15
N ASP A 49 -7.15 6.14 -1.24
CA ASP A 49 -6.59 5.26 -2.28
C ASP A 49 -5.44 4.42 -1.71
N ILE A 50 -4.55 5.04 -0.93
CA ILE A 50 -3.45 4.32 -0.27
C ILE A 50 -4.01 3.26 0.67
N TYR A 51 -4.99 3.61 1.50
CA TYR A 51 -5.63 2.68 2.42
C TYR A 51 -6.22 1.47 1.69
N GLU A 52 -7.03 1.71 0.65
CA GLU A 52 -7.70 0.65 -0.09
C GLU A 52 -6.71 -0.25 -0.84
N GLN A 53 -5.63 0.31 -1.41
CA GLN A 53 -4.60 -0.48 -2.08
C GLN A 53 -3.81 -1.35 -1.11
N VAL A 54 -3.40 -0.80 0.04
CA VAL A 54 -2.73 -1.57 1.11
C VAL A 54 -3.65 -2.69 1.60
N ARG A 55 -4.93 -2.38 1.89
CA ARG A 55 -5.91 -3.35 2.36
C ARG A 55 -6.13 -4.49 1.36
N LYS A 56 -6.26 -4.19 0.07
CA LYS A 56 -6.41 -5.20 -1.00
C LYS A 56 -5.18 -6.10 -1.09
N ALA A 57 -3.97 -5.53 -1.06
CA ALA A 57 -2.73 -6.31 -1.15
C ALA A 57 -2.57 -7.26 0.05
N VAL A 58 -2.82 -6.77 1.26
CA VAL A 58 -2.75 -7.60 2.49
C VAL A 58 -3.79 -8.70 2.46
N HIS A 59 -5.04 -8.39 2.07
CA HIS A 59 -6.11 -9.37 2.02
C HIS A 59 -5.88 -10.43 0.94
N LYS A 60 -5.32 -10.05 -0.21
CA LYS A 60 -4.91 -10.98 -1.27
C LYS A 60 -3.83 -11.93 -0.74
N HIS A 61 -2.79 -11.40 -0.09
CA HIS A 61 -1.73 -12.22 0.49
C HIS A 61 -2.25 -13.22 1.51
N ILE A 62 -3.12 -12.79 2.44
CA ILE A 62 -3.73 -13.68 3.43
C ILE A 62 -4.54 -14.79 2.75
N LYS A 63 -5.25 -14.50 1.65
CA LYS A 63 -5.93 -15.53 0.87
C LYS A 63 -4.92 -16.50 0.27
N GLU A 64 -3.88 -16.01 -0.41
CA GLU A 64 -2.87 -16.85 -1.08
C GLU A 64 -2.08 -17.76 -0.11
N VAL A 65 -1.92 -17.37 1.16
CA VAL A 65 -1.25 -18.21 2.19
C VAL A 65 -2.17 -19.28 2.78
N ASN A 66 -3.49 -19.11 2.72
CA ASN A 66 -4.48 -20.02 3.30
C ASN A 66 -5.00 -21.09 2.29
N PHE A 67 -4.45 -21.15 1.08
CA PHE A 67 -4.74 -22.14 0.04
C PHE A 67 -3.49 -22.96 -0.29
#